data_AF-A0A2L0BBZ6-F1
#
_entry.id   AF-A0A2L0BBZ6-F1
#
_cell.length_a   1.000
_cell.length_b   1.000
_cell.length_c   1.000
_cell.angle_alpha   90.00
_cell.angle_beta   90.00
_cell.angle_gamma   90.00
#
_symmetry.space_group_name_H-M   'P 1'
#
loop_
_entity.id
_entity.type
_entity.pdbx_description
1 polymer ?
#
loop_
_entity_poly.entity_id
_entity_poly.type
_entity_poly.pdbx_seq_one_letter_code
_entity_poly.pdbx_strand_id
1 'polypeptide(L)'
;GIHDENIDLVIETYNLLSEKYFTHASPTLFAAATPKPQLSSCFLLMMPEDSIEGIFKCITQCALISKSAGGIGVNVHNIRAKGTYIAGTNGVSNGLVPMLRVFNNTAHYVDQGGNKRPGAFAIYLEPWHADVFEYLNLKKNTGKDEVRARDLFYSLWIPDLFMKRVESNGNWSLMCPHQCPGLSDCWGEKFEELYEKYEKLGKFVSQIPAQKLWQAIIVSQVETGTPYMLYKDACNSKSNQQNLGTIKSSNLCTEIVEYTAPDEIAVCNLASVAVNMFVKPDRKSYDFEKLKEITKVVTRNLDKIIDVNYYPIPEARNSNMRHRPIGIGVQGLADAFILLRMPFDSEEAKVLNQQIFETLYYGALEASCEIAEKNGPYSTYVGSPVSKGVLQYDMWNVTPTKLWDWSVLKAKIAKHGVRNSLLLAPMPTASTAQILGNNESIEPYTSNIYVRRVLSGEFQIVNHHLLKDLTDRGLWDDTMKNQIIANCGSIQNIPGIPDDIKQI
;
A
#
# COMPACT_ATOMS: atom_id res chain seq x y z
N GLY A 1 -15.09 19.36 -10.44
CA GLY A 1 -14.75 17.97 -10.04
C GLY A 1 -13.27 17.76 -10.20
N ILE A 2 -12.83 16.75 -10.97
CA ILE A 2 -11.41 16.57 -11.34
C ILE A 2 -11.00 17.53 -12.48
N HIS A 3 -11.83 17.62 -13.52
CA HIS A 3 -11.49 18.32 -14.77
C HIS A 3 -12.04 19.74 -14.89
N ASP A 4 -12.71 20.22 -13.84
CA ASP A 4 -13.33 21.53 -13.76
C ASP A 4 -14.12 21.92 -15.03
N GLU A 5 -13.76 23.00 -15.71
CA GLU A 5 -14.42 23.50 -16.93
C GLU A 5 -14.04 22.74 -18.22
N ASN A 6 -13.08 21.81 -18.18
CA ASN A 6 -12.66 21.06 -19.37
C ASN A 6 -13.66 19.94 -19.71
N ILE A 7 -14.72 20.30 -20.42
CA ILE A 7 -15.84 19.40 -20.74
C ILE A 7 -15.41 18.18 -21.56
N ASP A 8 -14.44 18.32 -22.46
CA ASP A 8 -13.96 17.18 -23.26
C ASP A 8 -13.34 16.09 -22.36
N LEU A 9 -12.51 16.48 -21.39
CA LEU A 9 -11.93 15.55 -20.41
C LEU A 9 -12.98 15.02 -19.41
N VAL A 10 -14.00 15.83 -19.07
CA VAL A 10 -15.14 15.38 -18.27
C VAL A 10 -15.86 14.24 -18.99
N ILE A 11 -16.19 14.41 -20.28
CA ILE A 11 -16.89 13.39 -21.07
C ILE A 11 -16.02 12.14 -21.25
N GLU A 12 -14.72 12.30 -21.56
CA GLU A 12 -13.76 11.18 -21.66
C GLU A 12 -13.77 10.36 -20.36
N THR A 13 -13.60 11.02 -19.21
CA THR A 13 -13.56 10.35 -17.91
C THR A 13 -14.91 9.76 -17.53
N TYR A 14 -16.01 10.45 -17.79
CA TYR A 14 -17.36 9.95 -17.51
C TYR A 14 -17.65 8.65 -18.27
N ASN A 15 -17.40 8.62 -19.58
CA ASN A 15 -17.66 7.45 -20.40
C ASN A 15 -16.88 6.24 -19.86
N LEU A 16 -15.58 6.40 -19.62
CA LEU A 16 -14.72 5.33 -19.14
C LEU A 16 -15.06 4.84 -17.72
N LEU A 17 -15.49 5.74 -16.82
CA LEU A 17 -16.01 5.36 -15.50
C LEU A 17 -17.35 4.62 -15.62
N SER A 18 -18.26 5.10 -16.47
CA SER A 18 -19.60 4.53 -16.65
C SER A 18 -19.58 3.15 -17.31
N GLU A 19 -18.61 2.93 -18.21
CA GLU A 19 -18.30 1.65 -18.86
C GLU A 19 -17.42 0.75 -17.99
N LYS A 20 -17.07 1.20 -16.77
CA LYS A 20 -16.35 0.44 -15.75
C LYS A 20 -14.90 0.07 -16.10
N TYR A 21 -14.24 0.77 -17.02
CA TYR A 21 -12.83 0.51 -17.36
C TYR A 21 -11.88 0.75 -16.19
N PHE A 22 -12.20 1.72 -15.34
CA PHE A 22 -11.48 2.00 -14.11
C PHE A 22 -12.42 2.68 -13.11
N THR A 23 -11.93 2.89 -11.89
CA THR A 23 -12.60 3.75 -10.93
C THR A 23 -11.59 4.50 -10.05
N HIS A 24 -11.97 5.67 -9.58
CA HIS A 24 -11.19 6.41 -8.58
C HIS A 24 -11.44 5.83 -7.19
N ALA A 25 -10.53 6.09 -6.25
CA ALA A 25 -10.71 5.63 -4.88
C ALA A 25 -11.92 6.29 -4.18
N SER A 26 -12.43 5.63 -3.14
CA SER A 26 -13.63 6.07 -2.42
C SER A 26 -13.62 7.55 -1.99
N PRO A 27 -12.53 8.14 -1.46
CA PRO A 27 -12.51 9.56 -1.11
C PRO A 27 -12.77 10.48 -2.31
N THR A 28 -12.20 10.16 -3.48
CA THR A 28 -12.48 10.90 -4.71
C THR A 28 -13.95 10.77 -5.11
N LEU A 29 -14.52 9.55 -5.06
CA LEU A 29 -15.93 9.32 -5.38
C LEU A 29 -16.89 10.05 -4.42
N PHE A 30 -16.53 10.18 -3.14
CA PHE A 30 -17.34 10.84 -2.12
C PHE A 30 -17.26 12.37 -2.16
N ALA A 31 -16.07 12.90 -2.45
CA ALA A 31 -15.78 14.32 -2.20
C ALA A 31 -15.54 15.16 -3.46
N ALA A 32 -15.39 14.56 -4.64
CA ALA A 32 -15.25 15.34 -5.87
C ALA A 32 -16.46 16.27 -6.07
N ALA A 33 -16.18 17.55 -6.38
CA ALA A 33 -17.18 18.63 -6.52
C ALA A 33 -17.98 18.98 -5.24
N THR A 34 -17.51 18.55 -4.06
CA THR A 34 -18.05 19.02 -2.77
C THR A 34 -17.33 20.29 -2.27
N PRO A 35 -17.85 21.02 -1.26
CA PRO A 35 -17.24 22.27 -0.78
C PRO A 35 -15.80 22.15 -0.26
N LYS A 36 -15.41 20.97 0.24
CA LYS A 36 -14.04 20.66 0.69
C LYS A 36 -13.61 19.33 0.09
N PRO A 37 -13.16 19.33 -1.18
CA PRO A 37 -12.89 18.10 -1.92
C PRO A 37 -11.57 17.47 -1.46
N GLN A 38 -11.60 16.71 -0.36
CA GLN A 38 -10.49 15.85 0.03
C GLN A 38 -10.60 14.54 -0.77
N LEU A 39 -9.73 14.37 -1.76
CA LEU A 39 -9.78 13.32 -2.77
C LEU A 39 -8.73 12.22 -2.55
N SER A 40 -7.69 12.51 -1.78
CA SER A 40 -6.57 11.60 -1.51
C SER A 40 -6.91 10.56 -0.43
N SER A 41 -6.36 9.35 -0.54
CA SER A 41 -6.78 8.24 0.33
C SER A 41 -5.88 7.99 1.53
N CYS A 42 -4.58 8.20 1.36
CA CYS A 42 -3.57 7.75 2.31
C CYS A 42 -2.57 8.85 2.62
N PHE A 43 -2.12 8.86 3.86
CA PHE A 43 -1.13 9.81 4.38
C PHE A 43 -0.04 9.06 5.12
N LEU A 44 1.21 9.48 4.94
CA LEU A 44 2.36 8.91 5.63
C LEU A 44 3.02 10.02 6.46
N LEU A 45 3.24 9.75 7.73
CA LEU A 45 3.86 10.69 8.66
C LEU A 45 5.09 10.06 9.29
N MET A 46 6.08 10.91 9.54
CA MET A 46 7.10 10.60 10.53
C MET A 46 6.80 11.36 11.83
N MET A 47 7.12 10.72 12.94
CA MET A 47 7.12 11.40 14.23
C MET A 47 8.11 12.59 14.16
N PRO A 48 7.66 13.85 14.33
CA PRO A 48 8.50 15.02 14.09
C PRO A 48 9.74 15.07 14.97
N GLU A 49 9.57 14.79 16.26
CA GLU A 49 10.62 14.89 17.28
C GLU A 49 10.37 13.91 18.43
N ASP A 50 11.45 13.50 19.11
CA ASP A 50 11.40 12.75 20.37
C ASP A 50 11.19 13.70 21.57
N SER A 51 10.05 14.39 21.55
CA SER A 51 9.60 15.39 22.53
C SER A 51 8.08 15.30 22.73
N ILE A 52 7.57 15.84 23.84
CA ILE A 52 6.11 15.89 24.07
C ILE A 52 5.45 16.75 23.00
N GLU A 53 6.06 17.88 22.65
CA GLU A 53 5.63 18.79 21.60
C GLU A 53 5.55 18.08 20.24
N GLY A 54 6.58 17.33 19.87
CA GLY A 54 6.61 16.53 18.65
C GLY A 54 5.54 15.45 18.61
N ILE A 55 5.37 14.71 19.72
CA ILE A 55 4.34 13.67 19.86
C ILE A 55 2.93 14.25 19.70
N PHE A 56 2.60 15.32 20.43
CA PHE A 56 1.27 15.93 20.36
C PHE A 56 1.03 16.67 19.04
N LYS A 57 2.07 17.20 18.38
CA LYS A 57 1.98 17.69 17.00
C LYS A 57 1.58 16.56 16.05
N CYS A 58 2.24 15.40 16.14
CA CYS A 58 1.91 14.24 15.31
C CYS A 58 0.47 13.75 15.56
N ILE A 59 0.04 13.66 16.82
CA ILE A 59 -1.34 13.27 17.18
C ILE A 59 -2.35 14.24 16.57
N THR A 60 -2.08 15.56 16.65
CA THR A 60 -2.95 16.59 16.08
C THR A 60 -3.04 16.46 14.56
N GLN A 61 -1.91 16.24 13.88
CA GLN A 61 -1.89 15.99 12.43
C GLN A 61 -2.70 14.73 12.07
N CYS A 62 -2.53 13.64 12.82
CA CYS A 62 -3.33 12.41 12.63
C CYS A 62 -4.83 12.65 12.83
N ALA A 63 -5.22 13.42 13.87
CA ALA A 63 -6.61 13.75 14.12
C ALA A 63 -7.23 14.58 12.99
N LEU A 64 -6.51 15.57 12.46
CA LEU A 64 -6.97 16.40 11.34
C LEU A 64 -7.12 15.59 10.04
N ILE A 65 -6.17 14.69 9.76
CA ILE A 65 -6.25 13.78 8.61
C ILE A 65 -7.41 12.79 8.78
N SER A 66 -7.53 12.14 9.94
CA SER A 66 -8.59 11.16 10.22
C SER A 66 -9.96 11.81 10.10
N LYS A 67 -10.15 13.04 10.59
CA LYS A 67 -11.40 13.79 10.42
C LYS A 67 -11.82 13.91 8.94
N SER A 68 -10.86 13.94 8.03
CA SER A 68 -11.09 14.02 6.58
C SER A 68 -11.02 12.66 5.88
N ALA A 69 -11.26 11.56 6.61
CA ALA A 69 -11.35 10.19 6.08
C ALA A 69 -10.07 9.61 5.44
N GLY A 70 -8.90 10.16 5.77
CA GLY A 70 -7.61 9.63 5.32
C GLY A 70 -7.10 8.46 6.18
N GLY A 71 -6.62 7.39 5.54
CA GLY A 71 -5.85 6.33 6.21
C GLY A 71 -4.41 6.77 6.48
N ILE A 72 -3.82 6.36 7.61
CA ILE A 72 -2.56 6.94 8.11
C ILE A 72 -1.52 5.83 8.34
N GLY A 73 -0.31 6.00 7.83
CA GLY A 73 0.89 5.30 8.28
C GLY A 73 1.77 6.26 9.09
N VAL A 74 2.24 5.84 10.28
CA VAL A 74 3.10 6.65 11.15
C VAL A 74 4.33 5.83 11.55
N ASN A 75 5.54 6.30 11.24
CA ASN A 75 6.73 5.73 11.85
C ASN A 75 7.05 6.36 13.21
N VAL A 76 7.44 5.51 14.16
CA VAL A 76 7.78 5.91 15.54
C VAL A 76 9.20 5.50 15.95
N HIS A 77 10.06 5.21 14.97
CA HIS A 77 11.43 4.70 15.17
C HIS A 77 12.32 5.59 16.04
N ASN A 78 12.06 6.90 16.03
CA ASN A 78 12.88 7.90 16.70
C ASN A 78 12.47 8.18 18.16
N ILE A 79 11.36 7.62 18.65
CA ILE A 79 10.92 7.81 20.03
C ILE A 79 11.76 6.97 20.97
N ARG A 80 12.26 7.57 22.06
CA ARG A 80 13.11 6.86 23.02
C ARG A 80 12.40 5.69 23.70
N ALA A 81 13.12 4.59 23.86
CA ALA A 81 12.62 3.37 24.49
C ALA A 81 12.38 3.53 26.01
N LYS A 82 11.62 2.61 26.60
CA LYS A 82 11.34 2.56 28.04
C LYS A 82 12.63 2.54 28.87
N GLY A 83 12.64 3.28 29.98
CA GLY A 83 13.77 3.39 30.89
C GLY A 83 14.85 4.40 30.47
N THR A 84 14.73 5.01 29.29
CA THR A 84 15.68 6.04 28.83
C THR A 84 15.53 7.32 29.63
N TYR A 85 16.66 7.90 30.09
CA TYR A 85 16.69 9.13 30.88
C TYR A 85 16.08 10.34 30.15
N ILE A 86 15.43 11.23 30.91
CA ILE A 86 14.85 12.50 30.44
C ILE A 86 15.50 13.65 31.22
N ALA A 87 16.42 14.35 30.58
CA ALA A 87 17.20 15.42 31.22
C ALA A 87 16.34 16.56 31.78
N GLY A 88 15.30 16.99 31.06
CA GLY A 88 14.48 18.15 31.46
C GLY A 88 13.63 17.93 32.71
N THR A 89 13.20 16.70 32.99
CA THR A 89 12.33 16.36 34.14
C THR A 89 13.02 15.48 35.17
N ASN A 90 14.30 15.13 34.94
CA ASN A 90 15.08 14.18 35.73
C ASN A 90 14.37 12.83 35.95
N GLY A 91 13.56 12.41 34.97
CA GLY A 91 12.79 11.17 35.00
C GLY A 91 13.28 10.13 33.99
N VAL A 92 12.49 9.06 33.83
CA VAL A 92 12.72 8.01 32.81
C VAL A 92 11.51 7.90 31.88
N SER A 93 11.75 7.58 30.61
CA SER A 93 10.71 7.35 29.62
C SER A 93 9.90 6.09 29.94
N ASN A 94 8.59 6.16 29.71
CA ASN A 94 7.72 4.98 29.79
C ASN A 94 7.68 4.18 28.47
N GLY A 95 8.40 4.63 27.44
CA GLY A 95 8.53 3.94 26.14
C GLY A 95 7.33 4.11 25.22
N LEU A 96 7.26 3.27 24.18
CA LEU A 96 6.26 3.36 23.11
C LEU A 96 4.83 3.04 23.57
N VAL A 97 4.65 2.09 24.48
CA VAL A 97 3.31 1.57 24.83
C VAL A 97 2.35 2.66 25.31
N PRO A 98 2.69 3.51 26.30
CA PRO A 98 1.76 4.55 26.75
C PRO A 98 1.49 5.61 25.68
N MET A 99 2.50 5.96 24.87
CA MET A 99 2.33 6.88 23.75
C MET A 99 1.32 6.33 22.74
N LEU A 100 1.48 5.07 22.33
CA LEU A 100 0.60 4.44 21.35
C LEU A 100 -0.83 4.26 21.86
N ARG A 101 -1.05 4.20 23.19
CA ARG A 101 -2.41 4.27 23.75
C ARG A 101 -3.10 5.61 23.52
N VAL A 102 -2.35 6.72 23.51
CA VAL A 102 -2.91 8.04 23.17
C VAL A 102 -3.31 8.07 21.69
N PHE A 103 -2.47 7.52 20.80
CA PHE A 103 -2.83 7.34 19.39
C PHE A 103 -4.07 6.46 19.21
N ASN A 104 -4.16 5.35 19.95
CA ASN A 104 -5.31 4.44 19.93
C ASN A 104 -6.61 5.17 20.27
N ASN A 105 -6.61 5.89 21.39
CA ASN A 105 -7.79 6.62 21.84
C ASN A 105 -8.15 7.77 20.88
N THR A 106 -7.15 8.37 20.22
CA THR A 106 -7.38 9.37 19.18
C THR A 106 -8.03 8.75 17.94
N ALA A 107 -7.56 7.57 17.50
CA ALA A 107 -8.14 6.83 16.38
C ALA A 107 -9.60 6.46 16.65
N HIS A 108 -9.90 6.05 17.88
CA HIS A 108 -11.25 5.72 18.33
C HIS A 108 -12.16 6.95 18.41
N TYR A 109 -11.65 8.08 18.91
CA TYR A 109 -12.41 9.32 19.05
C TYR A 109 -12.74 9.98 17.70
N VAL A 110 -11.78 10.00 16.76
CA VAL A 110 -11.94 10.66 15.46
C VAL A 110 -12.37 9.66 14.38
N ASP A 111 -13.63 9.23 14.48
CA ASP A 111 -14.29 8.18 13.69
C ASP A 111 -14.84 8.66 12.32
N GLN A 112 -14.17 9.64 11.71
CA GLN A 112 -14.50 10.17 10.38
C GLN A 112 -15.92 10.78 10.28
N GLY A 113 -16.43 11.35 11.37
CA GLY A 113 -17.64 12.20 11.37
C GLY A 113 -18.94 11.47 11.69
N GLY A 114 -18.96 10.67 12.77
CA GLY A 114 -20.16 9.99 13.25
C GLY A 114 -20.23 8.53 12.82
N ASN A 115 -19.11 7.82 12.97
CA ASN A 115 -18.95 6.38 12.77
C ASN A 115 -19.18 5.89 11.34
N LYS A 116 -19.01 6.76 10.34
CA LYS A 116 -19.03 6.36 8.92
C LYS A 116 -17.89 5.40 8.60
N ARG A 117 -16.73 5.55 9.26
CA ARG A 117 -15.57 4.66 9.16
C ARG A 117 -14.63 4.93 10.35
N PRO A 118 -14.24 3.92 11.15
CA PRO A 118 -13.28 4.12 12.24
C PRO A 118 -11.94 4.70 11.76
N GLY A 119 -11.31 5.58 12.54
CA GLY A 119 -9.95 6.03 12.27
C GLY A 119 -8.97 4.85 12.27
N ALA A 120 -8.09 4.77 11.27
CA ALA A 120 -7.21 3.63 11.07
C ALA A 120 -5.77 4.09 10.86
N PHE A 121 -4.91 3.84 11.85
CA PHE A 121 -3.50 4.21 11.83
C PHE A 121 -2.64 2.94 11.86
N ALA A 122 -1.73 2.78 10.91
CA ALA A 122 -0.68 1.77 10.94
C ALA A 122 0.59 2.38 11.54
N ILE A 123 1.08 1.77 12.61
CA ILE A 123 2.31 2.19 13.31
C ILE A 123 3.47 1.36 12.78
N TYR A 124 4.49 2.01 12.25
CA TYR A 124 5.70 1.39 11.73
C TYR A 124 6.83 1.45 12.75
N LEU A 125 7.48 0.31 12.99
CA LEU A 125 8.64 0.19 13.88
C LEU A 125 9.76 -0.66 13.26
N GLU A 126 11.01 -0.22 13.36
CA GLU A 126 12.15 -1.05 13.00
C GLU A 126 12.47 -2.08 14.11
N PRO A 127 12.82 -3.34 13.76
CA PRO A 127 12.94 -4.44 14.73
C PRO A 127 14.13 -4.33 15.68
N TRP A 128 15.03 -3.37 15.50
CA TRP A 128 16.11 -3.08 16.46
C TRP A 128 15.61 -2.27 17.66
N HIS A 129 14.41 -1.67 17.61
CA HIS A 129 13.93 -0.81 18.68
C HIS A 129 13.73 -1.59 19.99
N ALA A 130 14.18 -1.05 21.11
CA ALA A 130 14.19 -1.80 22.38
C ALA A 130 12.80 -2.18 22.94
N ASP A 131 11.75 -1.43 22.58
CA ASP A 131 10.36 -1.76 22.96
C ASP A 131 9.65 -2.71 21.96
N VAL A 132 10.38 -3.37 21.04
CA VAL A 132 9.78 -4.19 19.96
C VAL A 132 8.93 -5.36 20.48
N PHE A 133 9.30 -6.00 21.60
CA PHE A 133 8.51 -7.11 22.14
C PHE A 133 7.16 -6.63 22.70
N GLU A 134 7.14 -5.54 23.45
CA GLU A 134 5.92 -4.94 23.95
C GLU A 134 5.06 -4.42 22.80
N TYR A 135 5.67 -3.82 21.78
CA TYR A 135 5.02 -3.40 20.56
C TYR A 135 4.26 -4.55 19.87
N LEU A 136 4.90 -5.71 19.70
CA LEU A 136 4.29 -6.91 19.10
C LEU A 136 3.08 -7.44 19.89
N ASN A 137 2.94 -7.07 21.15
CA ASN A 137 1.84 -7.52 22.02
C ASN A 137 0.64 -6.56 22.03
N LEU A 138 0.72 -5.37 21.42
CA LEU A 138 -0.29 -4.32 21.56
C LEU A 138 -1.66 -4.66 20.96
N LYS A 139 -1.70 -5.47 19.90
CA LYS A 139 -2.94 -5.92 19.23
C LYS A 139 -3.55 -7.18 19.84
N LYS A 140 -2.81 -7.91 20.69
CA LYS A 140 -3.25 -9.19 21.23
C LYS A 140 -4.54 -9.05 22.04
N ASN A 141 -5.44 -10.01 21.89
CA ASN A 141 -6.69 -10.03 22.64
C ASN A 141 -6.44 -10.30 24.13
N THR A 142 -5.49 -11.17 24.46
CA THR A 142 -5.13 -11.53 25.84
C THR A 142 -4.21 -10.50 26.49
N GLY A 143 -4.19 -10.45 27.83
CA GLY A 143 -3.35 -9.57 28.65
C GLY A 143 -4.05 -8.31 29.16
N LYS A 144 -3.33 -7.49 29.94
CA LYS A 144 -3.90 -6.29 30.59
C LYS A 144 -4.19 -5.18 29.56
N ASP A 145 -5.35 -4.56 29.64
CA ASP A 145 -5.76 -3.50 28.69
C ASP A 145 -4.87 -2.25 28.75
N GLU A 146 -4.25 -1.98 29.90
CA GLU A 146 -3.33 -0.85 30.09
C GLU A 146 -2.08 -0.90 29.21
N VAL A 147 -1.78 -2.07 28.63
CA VAL A 147 -0.65 -2.33 27.73
C VAL A 147 -1.14 -2.83 26.37
N ARG A 148 -2.34 -2.39 25.95
CA ARG A 148 -2.94 -2.73 24.66
C ARG A 148 -3.39 -1.47 23.93
N ALA A 149 -3.36 -1.55 22.60
CA ALA A 149 -3.84 -0.52 21.68
C ALA A 149 -4.41 -1.23 20.45
N ARG A 150 -5.62 -1.77 20.61
CA ARG A 150 -6.22 -2.72 19.65
C ARG A 150 -6.89 -2.05 18.45
N ASP A 151 -7.10 -0.74 18.45
CA ASP A 151 -7.69 -0.01 17.33
C ASP A 151 -6.63 0.39 16.29
N LEU A 152 -5.35 0.36 16.67
CA LEU A 152 -4.22 0.59 15.76
C LEU A 152 -3.87 -0.66 14.96
N PHE A 153 -3.19 -0.45 13.84
CA PHE A 153 -2.52 -1.49 13.04
C PHE A 153 -1.02 -1.40 13.26
N TYR A 154 -0.32 -2.51 13.05
CA TYR A 154 1.10 -2.63 13.38
C TYR A 154 1.87 -3.17 12.16
N SER A 155 3.04 -2.61 11.90
CA SER A 155 3.93 -2.97 10.82
C SER A 155 5.39 -2.91 11.25
N LEU A 156 6.17 -3.89 10.80
CA LEU A 156 7.62 -3.87 10.92
C LEU A 156 8.26 -3.31 9.65
N TRP A 157 9.22 -2.39 9.86
CA TRP A 157 10.09 -1.83 8.83
C TRP A 157 11.47 -2.50 8.93
N ILE A 158 11.65 -3.59 8.20
CA ILE A 158 12.67 -4.61 8.47
C ILE A 158 13.92 -4.34 7.63
N PRO A 159 15.10 -4.12 8.25
CA PRO A 159 16.37 -4.11 7.52
C PRO A 159 16.79 -5.55 7.15
N ASP A 160 17.48 -5.69 6.03
CA ASP A 160 18.01 -6.98 5.53
C ASP A 160 18.91 -7.65 6.57
N LEU A 161 19.67 -6.85 7.34
CA LEU A 161 20.51 -7.34 8.43
C LEU A 161 19.75 -8.19 9.45
N PHE A 162 18.52 -7.81 9.79
CA PHE A 162 17.72 -8.60 10.72
C PHE A 162 17.44 -9.99 10.15
N MET A 163 17.06 -10.06 8.88
CA MET A 163 16.81 -11.33 8.19
C MET A 163 18.08 -12.18 8.07
N LYS A 164 19.22 -11.56 7.71
CA LYS A 164 20.54 -12.23 7.69
C LYS A 164 20.89 -12.83 9.06
N ARG A 165 20.66 -12.09 10.15
CA ARG A 165 20.94 -12.57 11.52
C ARG A 165 19.95 -13.66 11.97
N VAL A 166 18.69 -13.64 11.53
CA VAL A 166 17.73 -14.73 11.79
C VAL A 166 18.17 -16.02 11.10
N GLU A 167 18.54 -15.93 9.81
CA GLU A 167 19.00 -17.05 9.01
C GLU A 167 20.30 -17.67 9.57
N SER A 168 21.28 -16.83 9.92
CA SER A 168 22.56 -17.29 10.45
C SER A 168 22.52 -17.68 11.93
N ASN A 169 21.35 -17.63 12.58
CA ASN A 169 21.18 -17.77 14.03
C ASN A 169 22.13 -16.86 14.85
N GLY A 170 22.32 -15.63 14.37
CA GLY A 170 23.16 -14.62 15.02
C GLY A 170 22.45 -13.89 16.16
N ASN A 171 23.21 -13.03 16.83
CA ASN A 171 22.67 -12.12 17.84
C ASN A 171 22.04 -10.88 17.18
N TRP A 172 21.05 -10.32 17.87
CA TRP A 172 20.35 -9.10 17.54
C TRP A 172 20.33 -8.17 18.76
N SER A 173 20.86 -6.96 18.59
CA SER A 173 20.94 -5.93 19.61
C SER A 173 19.72 -5.00 19.55
N LEU A 174 19.04 -4.88 20.69
CA LEU A 174 17.93 -3.99 20.90
C LEU A 174 18.43 -2.63 21.40
N MET A 175 18.14 -1.57 20.66
CA MET A 175 18.71 -0.24 20.85
C MET A 175 17.63 0.82 21.12
N CYS A 176 18.01 1.87 21.84
CA CYS A 176 17.21 3.08 22.00
C CYS A 176 17.70 4.13 20.98
N PRO A 177 16.81 4.77 20.20
CA PRO A 177 17.22 5.77 19.20
C PRO A 177 17.94 6.97 19.82
N HIS A 178 17.67 7.30 21.09
CA HIS A 178 18.37 8.36 21.80
C HIS A 178 19.87 8.03 22.04
N GLN A 179 20.20 6.76 22.26
CA GLN A 179 21.58 6.30 22.47
C GLN A 179 22.29 5.95 21.16
N CYS A 180 21.51 5.52 20.16
CA CYS A 180 21.95 5.05 18.86
C CYS A 180 21.25 5.83 17.73
N PRO A 181 21.48 7.15 17.61
CA PRO A 181 20.81 7.98 16.62
C PRO A 181 21.22 7.63 15.19
N GLY A 182 20.34 7.94 14.21
CA GLY A 182 20.61 7.82 12.79
C GLY A 182 20.31 6.46 12.15
N LEU A 183 19.96 5.44 12.94
CA LEU A 183 19.61 4.10 12.40
C LEU A 183 18.41 4.15 11.44
N SER A 184 17.38 4.95 11.75
CA SER A 184 16.23 5.15 10.86
C SER A 184 16.47 6.13 9.71
N ASP A 185 17.63 6.81 9.69
CA ASP A 185 18.01 7.79 8.66
C ASP A 185 18.97 7.20 7.61
N CYS A 186 19.32 5.91 7.72
CA CYS A 186 20.12 5.18 6.73
C CYS A 186 19.54 3.79 6.46
N TRP A 187 19.97 3.15 5.38
CA TRP A 187 19.51 1.85 4.90
C TRP A 187 20.66 1.09 4.21
N GLY A 188 20.48 -0.21 3.96
CA GLY A 188 21.46 -1.09 3.32
C GLY A 188 22.79 -1.13 4.07
N GLU A 189 23.89 -1.13 3.33
CA GLU A 189 25.25 -1.22 3.88
C GLU A 189 25.54 -0.13 4.94
N LYS A 190 25.07 1.10 4.72
CA LYS A 190 25.24 2.20 5.69
C LYS A 190 24.54 1.95 7.01
N PHE A 191 23.37 1.29 6.97
CA PHE A 191 22.67 0.86 8.17
C PHE A 191 23.46 -0.24 8.88
N GLU A 192 23.95 -1.24 8.13
CA GLU A 192 24.72 -2.35 8.69
C GLU A 192 25.97 -1.85 9.41
N GLU A 193 26.77 -1.00 8.76
CA GLU A 193 27.96 -0.40 9.34
C GLU A 193 27.67 0.39 10.63
N LEU A 194 26.61 1.22 10.62
CA LEU A 194 26.25 2.04 11.77
C LEU A 194 25.73 1.18 12.94
N TYR A 195 24.87 0.20 12.64
CA TYR A 195 24.32 -0.72 13.63
C TYR A 195 25.44 -1.53 14.29
N GLU A 196 26.31 -2.15 13.52
CA GLU A 196 27.42 -2.95 14.04
C GLU A 196 28.46 -2.10 14.78
N LYS A 197 28.65 -0.84 14.38
CA LYS A 197 29.45 0.12 15.15
C LYS A 197 28.87 0.33 16.54
N TYR A 198 27.55 0.48 16.69
CA TYR A 198 26.92 0.60 17.99
C TYR A 198 27.04 -0.70 18.81
N GLU A 199 26.91 -1.87 18.17
CA GLU A 199 27.17 -3.16 18.84
C GLU A 199 28.60 -3.23 19.40
N LYS A 200 29.62 -2.88 18.60
CA LYS A 200 31.04 -2.88 19.02
C LYS A 200 31.34 -1.91 20.16
N LEU A 201 30.61 -0.80 20.23
CA LEU A 201 30.73 0.19 21.31
C LEU A 201 29.95 -0.22 22.58
N GLY A 202 29.26 -1.36 22.59
CA GLY A 202 28.40 -1.79 23.70
C GLY A 202 27.17 -0.89 23.88
N LYS A 203 26.76 -0.15 22.83
CA LYS A 203 25.60 0.73 22.86
C LYS A 203 24.34 -0.03 22.46
N PHE A 204 23.78 -0.77 23.39
CA PHE A 204 22.48 -1.43 23.26
C PHE A 204 21.83 -1.60 24.63
N VAL A 205 20.51 -1.69 24.66
CA VAL A 205 19.72 -1.94 25.88
C VAL A 205 19.81 -3.42 26.26
N SER A 206 19.73 -4.31 25.27
CA SER A 206 19.94 -5.74 25.45
C SER A 206 20.35 -6.40 24.14
N GLN A 207 20.92 -7.60 24.22
CA GLN A 207 21.25 -8.41 23.05
C GLN A 207 20.60 -9.79 23.21
N ILE A 208 19.95 -10.27 22.15
CA ILE A 208 19.18 -11.52 22.14
C ILE A 208 19.52 -12.35 20.90
N PRO A 209 19.24 -13.66 20.88
CA PRO A 209 19.23 -14.40 19.63
C PRO A 209 18.20 -13.80 18.66
N ALA A 210 18.57 -13.56 17.40
CA ALA A 210 17.66 -12.96 16.41
C ALA A 210 16.40 -13.80 16.22
N GLN A 211 16.54 -15.13 16.24
CA GLN A 211 15.41 -16.07 16.13
C GLN A 211 14.39 -15.94 17.27
N LYS A 212 14.79 -15.44 18.45
CA LYS A 212 13.84 -15.18 19.55
C LYS A 212 12.85 -14.07 19.19
N LEU A 213 13.32 -12.99 18.56
CA LEU A 213 12.45 -11.94 18.07
C LEU A 213 11.60 -12.44 16.90
N TRP A 214 12.20 -13.21 15.97
CA TRP A 214 11.48 -13.84 14.86
C TRP A 214 10.29 -14.70 15.33
N GLN A 215 10.50 -15.54 16.35
CA GLN A 215 9.43 -16.34 16.95
C GLN A 215 8.31 -15.47 17.52
N ALA A 216 8.65 -14.37 18.21
CA ALA A 216 7.64 -13.44 18.74
C ALA A 216 6.83 -12.75 17.64
N ILE A 217 7.46 -12.43 16.49
CA ILE A 217 6.78 -11.89 15.31
C ILE A 217 5.76 -12.90 14.78
N ILE A 218 6.19 -14.15 14.56
CA ILE A 218 5.30 -15.23 14.08
C ILE A 218 4.12 -15.43 15.03
N VAL A 219 4.38 -15.51 16.34
CA VAL A 219 3.31 -15.68 17.34
C VAL A 219 2.30 -14.53 17.26
N SER A 220 2.76 -13.28 17.11
CA SER A 220 1.85 -12.13 16.95
C SER A 220 1.01 -12.24 15.67
N GLN A 221 1.63 -12.66 14.56
CA GLN A 221 0.94 -12.85 13.27
C GLN A 221 -0.10 -13.97 13.32
N VAL A 222 0.21 -15.09 13.97
CA VAL A 222 -0.74 -16.20 14.15
C VAL A 222 -1.94 -15.77 14.99
N GLU A 223 -1.71 -14.98 16.05
CA GLU A 223 -2.79 -14.54 16.93
C GLU A 223 -3.64 -13.41 16.34
N THR A 224 -3.06 -12.53 15.51
CA THR A 224 -3.70 -11.25 15.15
C THR A 224 -3.73 -10.93 13.66
N GLY A 225 -3.02 -11.68 12.81
CA GLY A 225 -2.78 -11.35 11.41
C GLY A 225 -1.77 -10.22 11.20
N THR A 226 -1.15 -9.69 12.26
CA THR A 226 -0.20 -8.55 12.24
C THR A 226 1.01 -8.85 13.14
N PRO A 227 2.16 -8.18 13.00
CA PRO A 227 2.43 -7.00 12.18
C PRO A 227 2.51 -7.28 10.68
N TYR A 228 2.24 -6.26 9.87
CA TYR A 228 2.61 -6.24 8.46
C TYR A 228 4.13 -6.34 8.30
N MET A 229 4.59 -6.88 7.18
CA MET A 229 6.01 -7.14 6.91
C MET A 229 6.46 -6.28 5.73
N LEU A 230 7.34 -5.31 5.97
CA LEU A 230 7.90 -4.47 4.92
C LEU A 230 9.42 -4.44 5.03
N TYR A 231 10.10 -4.58 3.90
CA TYR A 231 11.56 -4.68 3.84
C TYR A 231 12.16 -3.32 3.49
N LYS A 232 12.68 -2.64 4.52
CA LYS A 232 13.22 -1.28 4.47
C LYS A 232 14.21 -1.09 3.33
N ASP A 233 15.16 -2.00 3.20
CA ASP A 233 16.27 -1.86 2.25
C ASP A 233 15.79 -2.07 0.82
N ALA A 234 14.87 -3.01 0.59
CA ALA A 234 14.19 -3.19 -0.69
C ALA A 234 13.35 -1.97 -1.08
N CYS A 235 12.61 -1.38 -0.12
CA CYS A 235 11.81 -0.19 -0.34
C CYS A 235 12.67 1.04 -0.69
N ASN A 236 13.80 1.22 -0.02
CA ASN A 236 14.69 2.36 -0.25
C ASN A 236 15.52 2.21 -1.53
N SER A 237 16.13 1.04 -1.77
CA SER A 237 16.97 0.80 -2.95
C SER A 237 16.22 0.88 -4.27
N LYS A 238 14.92 0.60 -4.25
CA LYS A 238 14.06 0.47 -5.44
C LYS A 238 12.95 1.52 -5.50
N SER A 239 13.19 2.67 -4.86
CA SER A 239 12.31 3.82 -4.95
C SER A 239 12.91 4.89 -5.86
N ASN A 240 12.09 5.46 -6.75
CA ASN A 240 12.47 6.66 -7.50
C ASN A 240 12.61 7.90 -6.60
N GLN A 241 12.11 7.86 -5.36
CA GLN A 241 12.27 8.92 -4.37
C GLN A 241 13.53 8.76 -3.49
N GLN A 242 14.41 7.80 -3.78
CA GLN A 242 15.64 7.60 -2.98
C GLN A 242 16.60 8.81 -2.98
N ASN A 243 16.40 9.76 -3.91
CA ASN A 243 17.14 11.03 -3.93
C ASN A 243 16.71 12.02 -2.84
N LEU A 244 15.57 11.80 -2.18
CA LEU A 244 15.05 12.68 -1.12
C LEU A 244 15.64 12.36 0.26
N GLY A 245 16.02 11.09 0.47
CA GLY A 245 16.52 10.58 1.74
C GLY A 245 15.96 9.19 2.04
N THR A 246 16.21 8.71 3.25
CA THR A 246 15.71 7.40 3.70
C THR A 246 14.20 7.46 3.93
N ILE A 247 13.46 6.59 3.24
CA ILE A 247 12.04 6.32 3.45
C ILE A 247 11.88 5.47 4.71
N LYS A 248 10.97 5.90 5.60
CA LYS A 248 10.86 5.38 6.98
C LYS A 248 9.61 4.53 7.23
N SER A 249 8.66 4.50 6.31
CA SER A 249 7.43 3.72 6.48
C SER A 249 6.73 3.55 5.14
N SER A 250 5.69 2.72 5.16
CA SER A 250 4.62 2.75 4.17
C SER A 250 3.35 3.38 4.78
N ASN A 251 2.24 3.38 4.04
CA ASN A 251 0.91 3.81 4.49
C ASN A 251 0.15 2.73 5.30
N LEU A 252 -1.14 2.97 5.55
CA LEU A 252 -2.05 2.01 6.21
C LEU A 252 -2.09 0.63 5.54
N CYS A 253 -2.10 0.57 4.20
CA CYS A 253 -2.36 -0.64 3.44
C CYS A 253 -1.11 -1.25 2.78
N THR A 254 0.08 -0.76 3.13
CA THR A 254 1.40 -1.31 2.76
C THR A 254 1.84 -1.17 1.29
N GLU A 255 1.05 -0.51 0.44
CA GLU A 255 1.33 -0.33 -0.99
C GLU A 255 2.09 0.95 -1.34
N ILE A 256 2.04 1.97 -0.46
CA ILE A 256 2.66 3.28 -0.72
C ILE A 256 3.97 3.44 0.01
N VAL A 257 5.05 3.56 -0.75
CA VAL A 257 6.41 3.78 -0.25
C VAL A 257 6.88 5.18 -0.67
N GLU A 258 6.53 6.17 0.14
CA GLU A 258 6.83 7.58 -0.12
C GLU A 258 7.67 8.20 1.01
N TYR A 259 8.53 9.15 0.65
CA TYR A 259 9.37 9.90 1.58
C TYR A 259 8.53 10.79 2.51
N THR A 260 8.99 10.92 3.76
CA THR A 260 8.40 11.80 4.77
C THR A 260 9.49 12.58 5.51
N ALA A 261 9.16 13.80 5.91
CA ALA A 261 10.04 14.70 6.65
C ALA A 261 9.23 15.50 7.69
N PRO A 262 9.86 16.23 8.62
CA PRO A 262 9.13 17.05 9.60
C PRO A 262 8.19 18.11 8.97
N ASP A 263 8.46 18.54 7.74
CA ASP A 263 7.69 19.50 6.94
C ASP A 263 6.98 18.85 5.72
N GLU A 264 7.06 17.53 5.57
CA GLU A 264 6.48 16.78 4.46
C GLU A 264 5.71 15.55 4.96
N ILE A 265 4.39 15.58 4.79
CA ILE A 265 3.53 14.43 5.01
C ILE A 265 3.14 13.88 3.65
N ALA A 266 3.56 12.65 3.35
CA ALA A 266 3.32 12.09 2.04
C ALA A 266 1.83 11.81 1.83
N VAL A 267 1.37 11.90 0.58
CA VAL A 267 -0.05 11.83 0.22
C VAL A 267 -0.21 11.00 -1.03
N CYS A 268 -1.09 10.01 -0.99
CA CYS A 268 -1.37 9.19 -2.15
C CYS A 268 -2.75 9.45 -2.77
N ASN A 269 -2.76 9.66 -4.09
CA ASN A 269 -3.94 9.77 -4.93
C ASN A 269 -4.13 8.45 -5.69
N LEU A 270 -5.27 7.80 -5.48
CA LEU A 270 -5.47 6.41 -5.85
C LEU A 270 -6.59 6.21 -6.88
N ALA A 271 -6.35 5.35 -7.85
CA ALA A 271 -7.36 4.79 -8.75
C ALA A 271 -6.99 3.35 -9.11
N SER A 272 -7.99 2.53 -9.46
CA SER A 272 -7.76 1.16 -9.90
C SER A 272 -8.39 0.89 -11.26
N VAL A 273 -7.61 0.23 -12.13
CA VAL A 273 -8.03 -0.22 -13.46
C VAL A 273 -8.69 -1.60 -13.36
N ALA A 274 -9.84 -1.78 -14.00
CA ALA A 274 -10.56 -3.06 -14.03
C ALA A 274 -9.97 -3.96 -15.12
N VAL A 275 -8.95 -4.76 -14.76
CA VAL A 275 -8.13 -5.46 -15.76
C VAL A 275 -8.88 -6.56 -16.51
N ASN A 276 -10.01 -7.02 -15.99
CA ASN A 276 -10.93 -7.93 -16.67
C ASN A 276 -11.62 -7.32 -17.89
N MET A 277 -11.78 -5.98 -17.95
CA MET A 277 -12.45 -5.29 -19.06
C MET A 277 -11.68 -5.32 -20.37
N PHE A 278 -10.40 -5.71 -20.35
CA PHE A 278 -9.53 -5.77 -21.52
C PHE A 278 -9.41 -7.18 -22.11
N VAL A 279 -10.11 -8.17 -21.54
CA VAL A 279 -10.29 -9.46 -22.19
C VAL A 279 -11.23 -9.25 -23.38
N LYS A 280 -10.78 -9.60 -24.60
CA LYS A 280 -11.57 -9.39 -25.81
C LYS A 280 -12.84 -10.26 -25.79
N PRO A 281 -13.90 -9.89 -26.54
CA PRO A 281 -15.17 -10.63 -26.55
C PRO A 281 -15.02 -12.11 -26.94
N ASP A 282 -13.99 -12.47 -27.71
CA ASP A 282 -13.68 -13.85 -28.08
C ASP A 282 -13.11 -14.69 -26.94
N ARG A 283 -12.74 -14.06 -25.81
CA ARG A 283 -12.09 -14.66 -24.63
C ARG A 283 -10.79 -15.39 -24.94
N LYS A 284 -10.12 -15.02 -26.03
CA LYS A 284 -8.87 -15.64 -26.48
C LYS A 284 -7.66 -14.71 -26.39
N SER A 285 -7.89 -13.41 -26.29
CA SER A 285 -6.81 -12.43 -26.29
C SER A 285 -7.10 -11.26 -25.36
N TYR A 286 -6.04 -10.51 -25.04
CA TYR A 286 -6.05 -9.38 -24.14
C TYR A 286 -5.67 -8.10 -24.89
N ASP A 287 -6.37 -6.99 -24.64
CA ASP A 287 -6.20 -5.72 -25.33
C ASP A 287 -5.24 -4.77 -24.58
N PHE A 288 -3.94 -4.97 -24.81
CA PHE A 288 -2.89 -4.16 -24.18
C PHE A 288 -2.86 -2.70 -24.67
N GLU A 289 -3.25 -2.43 -25.90
CA GLU A 289 -3.32 -1.05 -26.42
C GLU A 289 -4.42 -0.26 -25.71
N LYS A 290 -5.60 -0.87 -25.53
CA LYS A 290 -6.68 -0.24 -24.77
C LYS A 290 -6.29 -0.08 -23.29
N LEU A 291 -5.62 -1.07 -22.69
CA LEU A 291 -5.10 -0.95 -21.32
C LEU A 291 -4.15 0.23 -21.16
N LYS A 292 -3.21 0.40 -22.11
CA LYS A 292 -2.30 1.54 -22.14
C LYS A 292 -3.08 2.86 -22.26
N GLU A 293 -4.03 2.96 -23.19
CA GLU A 293 -4.86 4.15 -23.39
C GLU A 293 -5.58 4.58 -22.10
N ILE A 294 -6.27 3.64 -21.44
CA ILE A 294 -6.98 3.90 -20.17
C ILE A 294 -6.00 4.32 -19.08
N THR A 295 -4.84 3.68 -18.99
CA THR A 295 -3.84 4.02 -17.98
C THR A 295 -3.33 5.45 -18.15
N LYS A 296 -3.18 5.92 -19.39
CA LYS A 296 -2.83 7.33 -19.66
C LYS A 296 -3.91 8.28 -19.16
N VAL A 297 -5.19 7.96 -19.37
CA VAL A 297 -6.32 8.75 -18.83
C VAL A 297 -6.27 8.80 -17.30
N VAL A 298 -6.12 7.64 -16.65
CA VAL A 298 -6.03 7.55 -15.19
C VAL A 298 -4.86 8.39 -14.65
N THR A 299 -3.71 8.31 -15.30
CA THR A 299 -2.52 9.10 -14.94
C THR A 299 -2.81 10.61 -14.98
N ARG A 300 -3.45 11.11 -16.06
CA ARG A 300 -3.84 12.52 -16.17
C ARG A 300 -4.84 12.92 -15.09
N ASN A 301 -5.81 12.05 -14.81
CA ASN A 301 -6.83 12.31 -13.80
C ASN A 301 -6.20 12.43 -12.39
N LEU A 302 -5.30 11.51 -12.04
CA LEU A 302 -4.61 11.53 -10.74
C LEU A 302 -3.65 12.73 -10.63
N ASP A 303 -2.95 13.12 -11.70
CA ASP A 303 -2.12 14.32 -11.69
C ASP A 303 -2.97 15.60 -11.48
N LYS A 304 -4.16 15.66 -12.09
CA LYS A 304 -5.12 16.76 -11.85
C LYS A 304 -5.65 16.78 -10.42
N ILE A 305 -5.92 15.62 -9.84
CA ILE A 305 -6.36 15.49 -8.44
C ILE A 305 -5.38 16.17 -7.49
N ILE A 306 -4.06 16.06 -7.72
CA ILE A 306 -3.04 16.72 -6.88
C ILE A 306 -3.31 18.23 -6.75
N ASP A 307 -3.69 18.88 -7.85
CA ASP A 307 -3.86 20.33 -7.89
C ASP A 307 -5.21 20.78 -7.31
N VAL A 308 -6.28 20.00 -7.49
CA VAL A 308 -7.64 20.35 -7.02
C VAL A 308 -7.95 19.87 -5.61
N ASN A 309 -7.12 18.99 -5.04
CA ASN A 309 -7.35 18.40 -3.73
C ASN A 309 -7.30 19.44 -2.61
N TYR A 310 -8.24 19.35 -1.68
CA TYR A 310 -8.19 20.04 -0.40
C TYR A 310 -7.29 19.26 0.57
N TYR A 311 -6.15 19.85 0.93
CA TYR A 311 -5.24 19.26 1.91
C TYR A 311 -5.63 19.66 3.34
N PRO A 312 -5.81 18.70 4.27
CA PRO A 312 -6.21 19.01 5.65
C PRO A 312 -5.10 19.73 6.43
N ILE A 313 -3.84 19.59 6.01
CA ILE A 313 -2.65 20.15 6.65
C ILE A 313 -1.64 20.64 5.59
N PRO A 314 -0.85 21.70 5.89
CA PRO A 314 0.06 22.29 4.91
C PRO A 314 1.22 21.39 4.51
N GLU A 315 1.75 20.55 5.42
CA GLU A 315 2.84 19.62 5.14
C GLU A 315 2.45 18.57 4.08
N ALA A 316 1.17 18.21 4.04
CA ALA A 316 0.60 17.32 3.03
C ALA A 316 0.58 17.97 1.64
N ARG A 317 0.19 19.25 1.58
CA ARG A 317 0.24 20.03 0.33
C ARG A 317 1.68 20.21 -0.13
N ASN A 318 2.59 20.51 0.79
CA ASN A 318 4.02 20.69 0.49
C ASN A 318 4.59 19.45 -0.20
N SER A 319 4.43 18.27 0.41
CA SER A 319 4.91 17.00 -0.14
C SER A 319 4.30 16.70 -1.52
N ASN A 320 2.97 16.75 -1.65
CA ASN A 320 2.32 16.36 -2.90
C ASN A 320 2.65 17.31 -4.06
N MET A 321 2.78 18.62 -3.80
CA MET A 321 3.16 19.59 -4.84
C MET A 321 4.63 19.46 -5.26
N ARG A 322 5.53 19.01 -4.37
CA ARG A 322 6.96 18.83 -4.65
C ARG A 322 7.25 17.57 -5.46
N HIS A 323 6.61 16.46 -5.11
CA HIS A 323 6.96 15.14 -5.64
C HIS A 323 5.90 14.55 -6.56
N ARG A 324 4.66 15.04 -6.47
CA ARG A 324 3.52 14.65 -7.30
C ARG A 324 3.31 13.13 -7.47
N PRO A 325 3.43 12.29 -6.42
CA PRO A 325 3.21 10.86 -6.56
C PRO A 325 1.73 10.56 -6.86
N ILE A 326 1.51 9.48 -7.60
CA ILE A 326 0.19 8.88 -7.84
C ILE A 326 0.28 7.37 -7.63
N GLY A 327 -0.84 6.74 -7.30
CA GLY A 327 -0.93 5.29 -7.10
C GLY A 327 -2.01 4.68 -7.99
N ILE A 328 -1.60 4.15 -9.14
CA ILE A 328 -2.45 3.36 -10.02
C ILE A 328 -2.35 1.90 -9.60
N GLY A 329 -3.50 1.31 -9.30
CA GLY A 329 -3.62 -0.11 -9.00
C GLY A 329 -4.51 -0.82 -9.99
N VAL A 330 -4.85 -2.07 -9.66
CA VAL A 330 -5.73 -2.92 -10.46
C VAL A 330 -6.81 -3.53 -9.57
N GLN A 331 -7.83 -4.07 -10.21
CA GLN A 331 -8.83 -4.96 -9.63
C GLN A 331 -9.28 -5.94 -10.71
N GLY A 332 -9.81 -7.10 -10.30
CA GLY A 332 -10.29 -8.12 -11.22
C GLY A 332 -9.18 -8.88 -11.95
N LEU A 333 -8.00 -9.04 -11.33
CA LEU A 333 -6.92 -9.86 -11.90
C LEU A 333 -7.35 -11.33 -12.03
N ALA A 334 -7.94 -11.89 -10.96
CA ALA A 334 -8.47 -13.24 -11.00
C ALA A 334 -9.61 -13.39 -12.01
N ASP A 335 -10.50 -12.41 -12.13
CA ASP A 335 -11.54 -12.39 -13.16
C ASP A 335 -10.95 -12.44 -14.57
N ALA A 336 -9.88 -11.69 -14.85
CA ALA A 336 -9.22 -11.69 -16.15
C ALA A 336 -8.67 -13.09 -16.49
N PHE A 337 -8.04 -13.76 -15.53
CA PHE A 337 -7.54 -15.13 -15.69
C PHE A 337 -8.67 -16.13 -15.92
N ILE A 338 -9.75 -16.07 -15.12
CA ILE A 338 -10.91 -16.95 -15.28
C ILE A 338 -11.57 -16.75 -16.65
N LEU A 339 -11.74 -15.50 -17.09
CA LEU A 339 -12.33 -15.19 -18.39
C LEU A 339 -11.50 -15.75 -19.55
N LEU A 340 -10.17 -15.78 -19.42
CA LEU A 340 -9.24 -16.35 -20.40
C LEU A 340 -8.97 -17.85 -20.21
N ARG A 341 -9.63 -18.50 -19.25
CA ARG A 341 -9.42 -19.92 -18.91
C ARG A 341 -7.98 -20.23 -18.51
N MET A 342 -7.38 -19.36 -17.71
CA MET A 342 -6.04 -19.53 -17.16
C MET A 342 -6.12 -19.82 -15.66
N PRO A 343 -5.66 -20.99 -15.18
CA PRO A 343 -5.44 -21.22 -13.75
C PRO A 343 -4.54 -20.15 -13.18
N PHE A 344 -4.80 -19.68 -11.97
CA PHE A 344 -4.06 -18.56 -11.37
C PHE A 344 -2.55 -18.82 -11.28
N ASP A 345 -2.15 -20.08 -11.10
CA ASP A 345 -0.77 -20.57 -10.97
C ASP A 345 -0.17 -21.10 -12.28
N SER A 346 -0.87 -20.94 -13.42
CA SER A 346 -0.36 -21.34 -14.75
C SER A 346 0.75 -20.43 -15.26
N GLU A 347 1.60 -20.96 -16.16
CA GLU A 347 2.66 -20.15 -16.78
C GLU A 347 2.06 -19.07 -17.69
N GLU A 348 0.91 -19.34 -18.32
CA GLU A 348 0.15 -18.38 -19.11
C GLU A 348 -0.34 -17.20 -18.26
N ALA A 349 -0.92 -17.47 -17.07
CA ALA A 349 -1.35 -16.43 -16.14
C ALA A 349 -0.17 -15.59 -15.64
N LYS A 350 0.98 -16.22 -15.39
CA LYS A 350 2.22 -15.53 -14.99
C LYS A 350 2.76 -14.61 -16.09
N VAL A 351 2.76 -15.04 -17.35
CA VAL A 351 3.15 -14.20 -18.50
C VAL A 351 2.18 -13.03 -18.66
N LEU A 352 0.87 -13.29 -18.60
CA LEU A 352 -0.14 -12.25 -18.70
C LEU A 352 -0.02 -11.23 -17.56
N ASN A 353 0.22 -11.69 -16.33
CA ASN A 353 0.49 -10.83 -15.18
C ASN A 353 1.64 -9.86 -15.49
N GLN A 354 2.78 -10.37 -15.97
CA GLN A 354 3.93 -9.53 -16.37
C GLN A 354 3.53 -8.50 -17.42
N GLN A 355 2.82 -8.91 -18.47
CA GLN A 355 2.42 -8.03 -19.58
C GLN A 355 1.40 -6.95 -19.17
N ILE A 356 0.46 -7.27 -18.28
CA ILE A 356 -0.50 -6.31 -17.72
C ILE A 356 0.26 -5.21 -16.97
N PHE A 357 1.13 -5.58 -16.02
CA PHE A 357 1.86 -4.60 -15.21
C PHE A 357 2.92 -3.84 -16.01
N GLU A 358 3.54 -4.48 -17.02
CA GLU A 358 4.42 -3.82 -17.97
C GLU A 358 3.68 -2.72 -18.73
N THR A 359 2.47 -3.03 -19.21
CA THR A 359 1.61 -2.10 -19.95
C THR A 359 1.13 -0.94 -19.09
N LEU A 360 0.70 -1.21 -17.86
CA LEU A 360 0.31 -0.17 -16.91
C LEU A 360 1.48 0.78 -16.64
N TYR A 361 2.68 0.24 -16.39
CA TYR A 361 3.84 1.06 -16.09
C TYR A 361 4.28 1.90 -17.30
N TYR A 362 4.30 1.29 -18.49
CA TYR A 362 4.63 1.97 -19.74
C TYR A 362 3.65 3.11 -20.04
N GLY A 363 2.34 2.85 -19.98
CA GLY A 363 1.29 3.83 -20.22
C GLY A 363 1.34 4.99 -19.22
N ALA A 364 1.55 4.69 -17.94
CA ALA A 364 1.65 5.72 -16.91
C ALA A 364 2.89 6.61 -17.08
N LEU A 365 4.05 6.03 -17.38
CA LEU A 365 5.28 6.78 -17.67
C LEU A 365 5.14 7.64 -18.93
N GLU A 366 4.53 7.10 -19.99
CA GLU A 366 4.31 7.84 -21.23
C GLU A 366 3.41 9.07 -20.99
N ALA A 367 2.28 8.90 -20.30
CA ALA A 367 1.43 10.04 -19.92
C ALA A 367 2.15 11.03 -19.00
N SER A 368 2.90 10.55 -18.01
CA SER A 368 3.65 11.44 -17.11
C SER A 368 4.73 12.24 -17.84
N CYS A 369 5.38 11.65 -18.86
CA CYS A 369 6.31 12.32 -19.75
C CYS A 369 5.63 13.37 -20.65
N GLU A 370 4.44 13.05 -21.19
CA GLU A 370 3.64 13.98 -22.01
C GLU A 370 3.16 15.19 -21.20
N ILE A 371 2.84 15.00 -19.92
CA ILE A 371 2.50 16.11 -19.02
C ILE A 371 3.75 16.93 -18.70
N ALA A 372 4.90 16.28 -18.49
CA ALA A 372 6.17 16.97 -18.23
C ALA A 372 6.65 17.81 -19.42
N GLU A 373 6.43 17.35 -20.65
CA GLU A 373 6.73 18.14 -21.86
C GLU A 373 5.95 19.47 -21.88
N LYS A 374 4.72 19.50 -21.36
CA LYS A 374 3.87 20.70 -21.33
C LYS A 374 4.10 21.56 -20.10
N ASN A 375 4.25 20.95 -18.93
CA ASN A 375 4.20 21.62 -17.62
C ASN A 375 5.53 21.61 -16.86
N GLY A 376 6.57 21.00 -17.45
CA GLY A 376 7.83 20.67 -16.78
C GLY A 376 7.73 19.43 -15.87
N PRO A 377 8.87 18.83 -15.50
CA PRO A 377 8.91 17.73 -14.54
C PRO A 377 8.50 18.16 -13.13
N TYR A 378 8.29 17.20 -12.21
CA TYR A 378 8.10 17.55 -10.80
C TYR A 378 9.34 18.19 -10.18
N SER A 379 9.15 18.98 -9.13
CA SER A 379 10.19 19.86 -8.56
C SER A 379 11.46 19.13 -8.12
N THR A 380 11.34 17.90 -7.62
CA THR A 380 12.47 17.08 -7.15
C THR A 380 12.89 15.99 -8.13
N TYR A 381 12.65 16.18 -9.43
CA TYR A 381 13.01 15.21 -10.48
C TYR A 381 14.52 15.06 -10.66
N VAL A 382 15.25 16.17 -10.64
CA VAL A 382 16.72 16.15 -10.84
C VAL A 382 17.40 15.35 -9.74
N GLY A 383 18.21 14.37 -10.13
CA GLY A 383 18.93 13.49 -9.22
C GLY A 383 18.21 12.18 -8.90
N SER A 384 16.92 12.08 -9.22
CA SER A 384 16.15 10.83 -9.14
C SER A 384 16.70 9.76 -10.09
N PRO A 385 16.49 8.47 -9.81
CA PRO A 385 16.85 7.39 -10.73
C PRO A 385 16.28 7.56 -12.15
N VAL A 386 15.00 7.96 -12.28
CA VAL A 386 14.39 8.17 -13.60
C VAL A 386 15.10 9.29 -14.36
N SER A 387 15.59 10.34 -13.68
CA SER A 387 16.42 11.38 -14.32
C SER A 387 17.78 10.88 -14.84
N LYS A 388 18.21 9.70 -14.38
CA LYS A 388 19.44 9.01 -14.82
C LYS A 388 19.15 7.88 -15.81
N GLY A 389 17.90 7.77 -16.29
CA GLY A 389 17.48 6.71 -17.21
C GLY A 389 17.25 5.34 -16.54
N VAL A 390 17.21 5.29 -15.21
CA VAL A 390 16.94 4.06 -14.43
C VAL A 390 15.45 4.01 -14.09
N LEU A 391 14.74 3.05 -14.68
CA LEU A 391 13.34 2.76 -14.40
C LEU A 391 13.22 1.61 -13.39
N GLN A 392 11.99 1.30 -12.97
CA GLN A 392 11.76 0.34 -11.89
C GLN A 392 12.39 -1.04 -12.17
N TYR A 393 12.16 -1.62 -13.35
CA TYR A 393 12.73 -2.94 -13.69
C TYR A 393 14.26 -2.97 -13.70
N ASP A 394 14.93 -1.84 -13.99
CA ASP A 394 16.39 -1.75 -13.93
C ASP A 394 16.88 -1.93 -12.49
N MET A 395 16.14 -1.38 -11.50
CA MET A 395 16.46 -1.53 -10.07
C MET A 395 16.25 -2.96 -9.56
N TRP A 396 15.53 -3.80 -10.30
CA TRP A 396 15.35 -5.22 -10.03
C TRP A 396 16.25 -6.11 -10.90
N ASN A 397 17.08 -5.52 -11.77
CA ASN A 397 17.89 -6.24 -12.77
C ASN A 397 17.04 -7.14 -13.69
N VAL A 398 15.83 -6.68 -14.03
CA VAL A 398 14.90 -7.40 -14.91
C VAL A 398 14.92 -6.78 -16.31
N THR A 399 14.96 -7.63 -17.34
CA THR A 399 14.70 -7.20 -18.72
C THR A 399 13.21 -7.35 -19.01
N PRO A 400 12.49 -6.28 -19.40
CA PRO A 400 11.07 -6.36 -19.77
C PRO A 400 10.81 -7.28 -20.97
N THR A 401 9.54 -7.59 -21.23
CA THR A 401 9.18 -8.28 -22.47
C THR A 401 9.38 -7.36 -23.68
N LYS A 402 9.14 -7.89 -24.89
CA LYS A 402 9.20 -7.11 -26.13
C LYS A 402 7.88 -6.43 -26.47
N LEU A 403 6.91 -6.41 -25.55
CA LEU A 403 5.57 -5.87 -25.80
C LEU A 403 5.62 -4.36 -26.06
N TRP A 404 6.48 -3.63 -25.35
CA TRP A 404 6.64 -2.18 -25.49
C TRP A 404 8.08 -1.76 -25.76
N ASP A 405 8.26 -0.68 -26.52
CA ASP A 405 9.60 -0.13 -26.81
C ASP A 405 10.07 0.82 -25.70
N TRP A 406 10.70 0.24 -24.69
CA TRP A 406 11.29 0.96 -23.57
C TRP A 406 12.42 1.91 -23.96
N SER A 407 13.10 1.69 -25.08
CA SER A 407 14.20 2.55 -25.54
C SER A 407 13.68 3.89 -26.02
N VAL A 408 12.57 3.87 -26.77
CA VAL A 408 11.87 5.07 -27.24
C VAL A 408 11.32 5.86 -26.06
N LEU A 409 10.71 5.19 -25.08
CA LEU A 409 10.19 5.85 -23.88
C LEU A 409 11.31 6.46 -23.03
N LYS A 410 12.42 5.74 -22.79
CA LYS A 410 13.59 6.28 -22.08
C LYS A 410 14.17 7.50 -22.79
N ALA A 411 14.22 7.51 -24.12
CA ALA A 411 14.69 8.67 -24.89
C ALA A 411 13.77 9.90 -24.73
N LYS A 412 12.44 9.70 -24.72
CA LYS A 412 11.47 10.77 -24.43
C LYS A 412 11.64 11.30 -23.01
N ILE A 413 11.74 10.42 -22.02
CA ILE A 413 11.95 10.77 -20.61
C ILE A 413 13.26 11.54 -20.42
N ALA A 414 14.35 11.12 -21.08
CA ALA A 414 15.63 11.82 -21.01
C ALA A 414 15.54 13.26 -21.54
N LYS A 415 14.67 13.51 -22.52
CA LYS A 415 14.46 14.85 -23.11
C LYS A 415 13.51 15.72 -22.29
N HIS A 416 12.42 15.17 -21.78
CA HIS A 416 11.30 15.95 -21.22
C HIS A 416 11.11 15.77 -19.70
N GLY A 417 11.70 14.74 -19.11
CA GLY A 417 11.43 14.30 -17.74
C GLY A 417 10.07 13.63 -17.58
N VAL A 418 9.64 13.48 -16.33
CA VAL A 418 8.30 12.98 -15.98
C VAL A 418 7.64 13.89 -14.94
N ARG A 419 6.31 13.95 -14.94
CA ARG A 419 5.55 14.84 -14.07
C ARG A 419 5.32 14.28 -12.66
N ASN A 420 5.43 12.96 -12.48
CA ASN A 420 5.07 12.28 -11.25
C ASN A 420 6.26 11.43 -10.77
N SER A 421 6.60 11.50 -9.48
CA SER A 421 7.74 10.74 -8.93
C SER A 421 7.49 9.24 -8.83
N LEU A 422 6.24 8.84 -8.58
CA LEU A 422 5.78 7.44 -8.47
C LEU A 422 4.43 7.32 -9.20
N LEU A 423 4.12 6.12 -9.69
CA LEU A 423 3.01 5.89 -10.62
C LEU A 423 2.10 4.71 -10.25
N LEU A 424 2.69 3.55 -9.94
CA LEU A 424 1.94 2.32 -9.66
C LEU A 424 2.04 1.96 -8.20
N ALA A 425 0.89 1.62 -7.61
CA ALA A 425 0.78 1.06 -6.27
C ALA A 425 -0.53 0.27 -6.15
N PRO A 426 -0.54 -1.03 -6.50
CA PRO A 426 -1.73 -1.86 -6.36
C PRO A 426 -2.23 -1.91 -4.91
N MET A 427 -3.36 -1.28 -4.66
CA MET A 427 -3.99 -1.16 -3.34
C MET A 427 -5.03 -2.25 -3.10
N PRO A 428 -5.46 -2.46 -1.84
CA PRO A 428 -6.71 -3.14 -1.55
C PRO A 428 -7.89 -2.38 -2.17
N THR A 429 -8.75 -3.08 -2.92
CA THR A 429 -9.89 -2.49 -3.62
C THR A 429 -11.23 -2.90 -3.00
N ALA A 430 -11.25 -3.15 -1.69
CA ALA A 430 -12.38 -3.75 -0.98
C ALA A 430 -13.76 -3.15 -1.31
N SER A 431 -13.89 -1.82 -1.35
CA SER A 431 -15.17 -1.19 -1.69
C SER A 431 -15.36 -1.04 -3.21
N THR A 432 -14.32 -0.68 -3.94
CA THR A 432 -14.41 -0.32 -5.36
C THR A 432 -14.55 -1.54 -6.28
N ALA A 433 -13.90 -2.66 -5.95
CA ALA A 433 -14.08 -3.94 -6.64
C ALA A 433 -15.49 -4.49 -6.45
N GLN A 434 -16.05 -4.35 -5.25
CA GLN A 434 -17.44 -4.70 -5.00
C GLN A 434 -18.43 -3.85 -5.81
N ILE A 435 -18.16 -2.55 -6.01
CA ILE A 435 -18.99 -1.68 -6.85
C ILE A 435 -18.94 -2.12 -8.31
N LEU A 436 -17.76 -2.49 -8.82
CA LEU A 436 -17.61 -2.91 -10.22
C LEU A 436 -18.04 -4.37 -10.45
N GLY A 437 -18.09 -5.19 -9.40
CA GLY A 437 -18.43 -6.62 -9.47
C GLY A 437 -17.23 -7.53 -9.73
N ASN A 438 -16.03 -7.09 -9.39
CA ASN A 438 -14.75 -7.78 -9.61
C ASN A 438 -14.21 -8.39 -8.31
N ASN A 439 -13.27 -9.33 -8.43
CA ASN A 439 -12.41 -9.75 -7.33
C ASN A 439 -11.42 -8.64 -6.93
N GLU A 440 -11.00 -8.67 -5.68
CA GLU A 440 -10.17 -7.61 -5.11
C GLU A 440 -8.74 -7.64 -5.65
N SER A 441 -8.22 -6.46 -5.99
CA SER A 441 -6.81 -6.19 -6.26
C SER A 441 -6.16 -7.22 -7.20
N ILE A 442 -5.01 -7.75 -6.78
CA ILE A 442 -4.23 -8.81 -7.41
C ILE A 442 -4.49 -10.20 -6.79
N GLU A 443 -5.51 -10.32 -5.95
CA GLU A 443 -5.73 -11.53 -5.16
C GLU A 443 -6.42 -12.63 -5.99
N PRO A 444 -6.14 -13.91 -5.69
CA PRO A 444 -6.99 -15.01 -6.16
C PRO A 444 -8.39 -14.91 -5.53
N TYR A 445 -9.35 -15.65 -6.07
CA TYR A 445 -10.65 -15.82 -5.40
C TYR A 445 -10.43 -16.51 -4.05
N THR A 446 -10.87 -15.87 -2.96
CA THR A 446 -10.76 -16.44 -1.61
C THR A 446 -11.76 -17.57 -1.36
N SER A 447 -12.91 -17.53 -2.03
CA SER A 447 -13.94 -18.56 -1.99
C SER A 447 -14.87 -18.45 -3.20
N ASN A 448 -15.39 -19.59 -3.69
CA ASN A 448 -16.44 -19.58 -4.71
C ASN A 448 -17.85 -19.30 -4.15
N ILE A 449 -18.02 -19.37 -2.82
CA ILE A 449 -19.24 -18.90 -2.17
C ILE A 449 -18.90 -18.21 -0.86
N TYR A 450 -19.37 -16.98 -0.69
CA TYR A 450 -19.17 -16.24 0.55
C TYR A 450 -20.48 -15.59 1.01
N VAL A 451 -20.62 -15.45 2.33
CA VAL A 451 -21.79 -14.80 2.94
C VAL A 451 -21.48 -13.33 3.11
N ARG A 452 -22.26 -12.48 2.47
CA ARG A 452 -22.21 -11.03 2.63
C ARG A 452 -23.21 -10.61 3.70
N ARG A 453 -22.70 -10.02 4.77
CA ARG A 453 -23.52 -9.36 5.79
C ARG A 453 -23.71 -7.89 5.42
N VAL A 454 -24.97 -7.47 5.25
CA VAL A 454 -25.36 -6.07 5.11
C VAL A 454 -26.40 -5.74 6.18
N LEU A 455 -26.69 -4.45 6.37
CA LEU A 455 -27.70 -4.00 7.35
C LEU A 455 -29.09 -4.66 7.14
N SER A 456 -29.41 -5.08 5.91
CA SER A 456 -30.66 -5.73 5.54
C SER A 456 -30.67 -7.27 5.68
N GLY A 457 -29.54 -7.90 6.06
CA GLY A 457 -29.46 -9.35 6.25
C GLY A 457 -28.18 -9.99 5.70
N GLU A 458 -28.18 -11.32 5.64
CA GLU A 458 -27.09 -12.12 5.09
C GLU A 458 -27.44 -12.63 3.68
N PHE A 459 -26.58 -12.35 2.70
CA PHE A 459 -26.76 -12.77 1.31
C PHE A 459 -25.61 -13.69 0.91
N GLN A 460 -25.92 -14.89 0.41
CA GLN A 460 -24.91 -15.76 -0.19
C GLN A 460 -24.57 -15.23 -1.58
N ILE A 461 -23.30 -14.92 -1.81
CA ILE A 461 -22.77 -14.53 -3.11
C ILE A 461 -21.94 -15.70 -3.64
N VAL A 462 -22.31 -16.17 -4.83
CA VAL A 462 -21.58 -17.20 -5.57
C VAL A 462 -20.66 -16.50 -6.57
N ASN A 463 -19.46 -17.06 -6.81
CA ASN A 463 -18.61 -16.66 -7.91
C ASN A 463 -19.40 -16.76 -9.23
N HIS A 464 -19.69 -15.61 -9.82
CA HIS A 464 -20.57 -15.51 -10.99
C HIS A 464 -19.98 -16.20 -12.23
N HIS A 465 -18.65 -16.29 -12.34
CA HIS A 465 -18.00 -17.04 -13.41
C HIS A 465 -18.24 -18.54 -13.27
N LEU A 466 -17.99 -19.09 -12.07
CA LEU A 466 -18.24 -20.50 -11.77
C LEU A 466 -19.72 -20.85 -11.95
N LEU A 467 -20.62 -20.01 -11.44
CA LEU A 467 -22.07 -20.19 -11.59
C LEU A 467 -22.45 -20.30 -13.08
N LYS A 468 -21.91 -19.40 -13.91
CA LYS A 468 -22.12 -19.44 -15.35
C LYS A 468 -21.60 -20.74 -15.97
N ASP A 469 -20.38 -21.15 -15.63
CA ASP A 469 -19.79 -22.38 -16.19
C ASP A 469 -20.55 -23.64 -15.81
N LEU A 470 -20.97 -23.76 -14.55
CA LEU A 470 -21.79 -24.88 -14.09
C LEU A 470 -23.17 -24.87 -14.75
N THR A 471 -23.77 -23.68 -14.93
CA THR A 471 -25.08 -23.55 -15.61
C THR A 471 -24.98 -23.93 -17.08
N ASP A 472 -23.98 -23.43 -17.80
CA ASP A 472 -23.75 -23.69 -19.23
C ASP A 472 -23.51 -25.18 -19.50
N ARG A 473 -22.98 -25.93 -18.52
CA ARG A 473 -22.77 -27.38 -18.60
C ARG A 473 -23.92 -28.22 -18.01
N GLY A 474 -25.01 -27.58 -17.55
CA GLY A 474 -26.13 -28.28 -16.92
C GLY A 474 -25.80 -28.95 -15.58
N LEU A 475 -24.75 -28.49 -14.90
CA LEU A 475 -24.26 -29.02 -13.62
C LEU A 475 -24.80 -28.24 -12.40
N TRP A 476 -25.46 -27.10 -12.62
CA TRP A 476 -25.95 -26.26 -11.54
C TRP A 476 -27.33 -26.69 -11.04
N ASP A 477 -27.41 -27.14 -9.79
CA ASP A 477 -28.64 -27.41 -9.06
C ASP A 477 -28.48 -27.08 -7.56
N ASP A 478 -29.56 -27.26 -6.77
CA ASP A 478 -29.53 -27.04 -5.32
C ASP A 478 -28.56 -27.98 -4.59
N THR A 479 -28.35 -29.20 -5.12
CA THR A 479 -27.39 -30.16 -4.56
C THR A 479 -25.96 -29.66 -4.72
N MET A 480 -25.59 -29.19 -5.91
CA MET A 480 -24.30 -28.61 -6.25
C MET A 480 -24.01 -27.40 -5.37
N LYS A 481 -24.98 -26.48 -5.24
CA LYS A 481 -24.86 -25.33 -4.34
C LYS A 481 -24.57 -25.76 -2.90
N ASN A 482 -25.32 -26.72 -2.37
CA ASN A 482 -25.12 -27.23 -1.02
C ASN A 482 -23.78 -27.94 -0.84
N GLN A 483 -23.28 -28.64 -1.86
CA GLN A 483 -21.95 -29.25 -1.84
C GLN A 483 -20.84 -28.21 -1.81
N ILE A 484 -20.95 -27.12 -2.57
CA ILE A 484 -19.97 -26.01 -2.53
C ILE A 484 -19.96 -25.38 -1.13
N ILE A 485 -21.14 -25.15 -0.52
CA ILE A 485 -21.24 -24.65 0.85
C ILE A 485 -20.59 -25.61 1.85
N ALA A 486 -20.89 -26.91 1.75
CA ALA A 486 -20.34 -27.92 2.65
C ALA A 486 -18.81 -28.06 2.54
N ASN A 487 -18.24 -27.69 1.40
CA ASN A 487 -16.79 -27.65 1.15
C ASN A 487 -16.19 -26.25 1.38
N CYS A 488 -16.87 -25.37 2.13
CA CYS A 488 -16.41 -24.01 2.44
C CYS A 488 -16.05 -23.19 1.19
N GLY A 489 -16.78 -23.38 0.08
CA GLY A 489 -16.53 -22.71 -1.19
C GLY A 489 -15.51 -23.37 -2.11
N SER A 490 -14.94 -24.51 -1.72
CA SER A 490 -14.08 -25.31 -2.61
C SER A 490 -14.90 -26.21 -3.53
N ILE A 491 -14.43 -26.35 -4.77
CA ILE A 491 -15.00 -27.26 -5.79
C ILE A 491 -14.15 -28.51 -6.05
N GLN A 492 -12.96 -28.59 -5.45
CA GLN A 492 -11.97 -29.64 -5.77
C GLN A 492 -12.50 -31.05 -5.50
N ASN A 493 -13.17 -31.22 -4.36
CA ASN A 493 -13.63 -32.51 -3.87
C ASN A 493 -15.06 -32.85 -4.30
N ILE A 494 -15.68 -32.05 -5.17
CA ILE A 494 -17.05 -32.29 -5.62
C ILE A 494 -17.02 -33.24 -6.81
N PRO A 495 -17.62 -34.45 -6.70
CA PRO A 495 -17.76 -35.36 -7.83
C PRO A 495 -18.68 -34.76 -8.89
N GLY A 496 -18.33 -34.93 -10.17
CA GLY A 496 -19.14 -34.44 -11.29
C GLY A 496 -18.77 -33.05 -11.80
N ILE A 497 -17.96 -32.27 -11.07
CA ILE A 497 -17.31 -31.08 -11.63
C ILE A 497 -16.08 -31.53 -12.44
N PRO A 498 -15.98 -31.19 -13.74
CA PRO A 498 -14.82 -31.48 -14.57
C PRO A 498 -13.52 -30.83 -14.06
N ASP A 499 -12.38 -31.50 -14.29
CA ASP A 499 -11.07 -31.03 -13.82
C ASP A 499 -10.66 -29.68 -14.42
N ASP A 500 -11.09 -29.38 -15.64
CA ASP A 500 -10.83 -28.09 -16.30
C ASP A 500 -11.57 -26.92 -15.63
N ILE A 501 -12.70 -27.16 -14.93
CA ILE A 501 -13.34 -26.14 -14.09
C ILE A 501 -12.64 -26.05 -12.74
N LYS A 502 -12.21 -27.19 -12.18
CA LYS A 502 -11.51 -27.20 -10.88
C LYS A 502 -10.19 -26.45 -10.91
N GLN A 503 -9.50 -26.45 -12.04
CA GLN A 503 -8.24 -25.73 -12.19
C GLN A 503 -8.42 -24.21 -12.30
N ILE A 504 -9.61 -23.73 -12.67
CA ILE A 504 -9.95 -22.31 -12.88
C ILE A 504 -10.58 -21.73 -11.62
#